data_AF-A0A6M0AP80-F1
#
_entry.id   AF-A0A6M0AP80-F1
#
_cell.length_a   1.000
_cell.length_b   1.000
_cell.length_c   1.000
_cell.angle_alpha   90.00
_cell.angle_beta   90.00
_cell.angle_gamma   90.00
#
_symmetry.space_group_name_H-M   'P 1'
#
loop_
_entity.id
_entity.type
_entity.pdbx_description
1 polymer ?
#
loop_
_entity_poly.entity_id
_entity_poly.type
_entity_poly.pdbx_seq_one_letter_code
_entity_poly.pdbx_strand_id
1 'polypeptide(L)' 'MTTVLQQSNTSVWSQFCNWVTSTNNRLYVGWFGVLMIPTLLAATTCFIIAFIAAPPVDIDGI' A
#
# COMPACT_ATOMS: atom_id res chain seq x y z
N MET A 1 21.65 -15.71 -37.83
CA MET A 1 21.66 -15.57 -36.36
C MET A 1 20.22 -15.49 -35.90
N THR A 2 19.67 -16.63 -35.47
CA THR A 2 18.30 -16.77 -35.00
C THR A 2 18.13 -16.04 -33.68
N THR A 3 17.36 -14.95 -33.69
CA THR A 3 16.88 -14.27 -32.47
C THR A 3 15.85 -15.16 -31.81
N VAL A 4 16.32 -16.09 -30.98
CA VAL A 4 15.46 -16.83 -30.06
C VAL A 4 14.83 -15.80 -29.14
N LEU A 5 13.53 -15.58 -29.28
CA LEU A 5 12.73 -14.80 -28.35
C LEU A 5 12.84 -15.51 -27.00
N GLN A 6 13.75 -15.04 -26.16
CA GLN A 6 13.85 -15.46 -24.77
C GLN A 6 12.63 -14.89 -24.05
N GLN A 7 11.53 -15.62 -24.17
CA GLN A 7 10.30 -15.39 -23.43
C GLN A 7 10.63 -15.69 -21.97
N SER A 8 11.18 -14.69 -21.28
CA SER A 8 11.46 -14.73 -19.86
C SER A 8 10.11 -14.85 -19.15
N ASN A 9 9.75 -16.08 -18.80
CA ASN A 9 8.72 -16.42 -17.81
C ASN A 9 9.09 -15.75 -16.48
N THR A 10 8.94 -14.43 -16.38
CA THR A 10 9.11 -13.70 -15.13
C THR A 10 7.99 -14.15 -14.21
N SER A 11 8.37 -14.70 -13.06
CA SER A 11 7.39 -15.13 -12.07
C SER A 11 6.48 -13.97 -11.68
N VAL A 12 5.20 -14.24 -11.41
CA VAL A 12 4.24 -13.23 -10.96
C VAL A 12 4.79 -12.46 -9.75
N TRP A 13 5.52 -13.15 -8.87
CA TRP A 13 6.21 -12.54 -7.74
C TRP A 13 7.29 -11.54 -8.17
N SER A 14 8.12 -11.87 -9.17
CA SER A 14 9.12 -10.95 -9.69
C SER A 14 8.49 -9.71 -10.33
N GLN A 15 7.37 -9.87 -11.04
CA GLN A 15 6.63 -8.74 -11.61
C GLN A 15 6.05 -7.84 -10.51
N PHE A 16 5.51 -8.43 -9.44
CA PHE A 16 5.04 -7.69 -8.28
C PHE A 16 6.15 -6.90 -7.60
N CYS A 17 7.30 -7.52 -7.30
CA CYS A 17 8.44 -6.84 -6.71
C CYS A 17 8.90 -5.66 -7.58
N ASN A 18 9.05 -5.87 -8.89
CA ASN A 18 9.44 -4.83 -9.83
C ASN A 18 8.44 -3.68 -9.87
N TRP A 19 7.14 -3.97 -9.75
CA TRP A 19 6.10 -2.94 -9.70
C TRP A 19 6.12 -2.15 -8.39
N VAL A 20 6.24 -2.84 -7.24
CA VAL A 20 6.30 -2.20 -5.92
C VAL A 20 7.48 -1.21 -5.85
N THR A 21 8.63 -1.57 -6.41
CA THR A 21 9.84 -0.72 -6.42
C THR A 21 9.99 0.12 -7.69
N SER A 22 8.96 0.21 -8.54
CA SER A 22 9.03 0.99 -9.78
C SER A 22 9.06 2.49 -9.51
N THR A 23 10.06 3.18 -10.07
CA THR A 23 10.18 4.64 -10.04
C THR A 23 9.27 5.34 -11.05
N ASN A 24 8.64 4.59 -11.95
CA ASN A 24 7.70 5.12 -12.94
C ASN A 24 6.27 5.29 -12.38
N ASN A 25 6.01 4.81 -11.17
CA ASN A 25 4.73 5.03 -10.51
C ASN A 25 4.60 6.53 -10.14
N ARG A 26 3.44 7.14 -10.44
CA ARG A 26 3.18 8.56 -10.13
C ARG A 26 3.37 8.90 -8.65
N LEU A 27 3.02 7.95 -7.78
CA LEU A 27 3.35 7.93 -6.36
C LEU A 27 4.17 6.67 -6.12
N TYR A 28 5.40 6.83 -5.64
CA TYR A 28 6.25 5.70 -5.33
C TYR A 28 5.66 4.89 -4.16
N VAL A 29 5.65 3.56 -4.31
CA VAL A 29 5.13 2.64 -3.28
C VAL A 29 6.30 2.19 -2.39
N GLY A 30 7.20 1.36 -2.91
CA GLY A 30 8.25 0.71 -2.14
C GLY A 30 7.72 -0.23 -1.05
N TRP A 31 8.61 -0.96 -0.39
CA TRP A 31 8.21 -1.92 0.65
C TRP A 31 7.57 -1.26 1.88
N PHE A 32 7.99 -0.03 2.22
CA PHE A 32 7.31 0.76 3.26
C PHE A 32 5.90 1.19 2.85
N GLY A 33 5.68 1.54 1.58
CA GLY A 33 4.36 1.92 1.06
C GLY A 33 3.32 0.82 1.20
N VAL A 34 3.72 -0.45 1.12
CA VAL A 34 2.82 -1.60 1.31
C VAL A 34 2.17 -1.60 2.69
N LEU A 35 2.87 -1.13 3.73
CA LEU A 35 2.30 -0.97 5.07
C LEU A 35 1.70 0.42 5.29
N MET A 36 2.35 1.47 4.78
CA MET A 36 1.94 2.86 4.97
C MET A 36 0.57 3.15 4.34
N ILE A 37 0.31 2.69 3.12
CA ILE A 37 -0.96 2.97 2.42
C ILE A 37 -2.17 2.41 3.20
N PRO A 38 -2.22 1.11 3.55
CA PRO A 38 -3.38 0.59 4.28
C PRO A 38 -3.50 1.20 5.69
N THR A 39 -2.40 1.45 6.40
CA THR A 39 -2.44 2.02 7.75
C THR A 39 -2.93 3.47 7.77
N LEU A 40 -2.44 4.31 6.86
CA LEU A 40 -2.88 5.70 6.76
C LEU A 40 -4.33 5.80 6.31
N LEU A 41 -4.77 4.96 5.37
CA LEU A 41 -6.16 4.93 4.94
C LEU A 41 -7.08 4.53 6.10
N ALA A 42 -6.78 3.44 6.80
CA ALA A 42 -7.56 2.99 7.95
C ALA A 42 -7.62 4.04 9.07
N ALA A 43 -6.48 4.63 9.42
CA ALA A 43 -6.41 5.68 10.44
C ALA A 43 -7.21 6.92 10.04
N THR A 44 -7.10 7.35 8.78
CA THR A 44 -7.81 8.53 8.26
C THR A 44 -9.33 8.30 8.25
N THR A 45 -9.77 7.13 7.78
CA THR A 45 -11.20 6.78 7.79
C THR A 45 -11.75 6.70 9.22
N CYS A 46 -11.03 6.05 10.13
CA CYS A 46 -11.42 5.96 11.54
C CYS A 46 -11.52 7.35 12.18
N PHE A 47 -10.50 8.20 11.96
CA PHE A 47 -10.47 9.56 12.47
C PHE A 47 -11.67 10.39 12.00
N ILE A 48 -11.96 10.37 10.68
CA ILE A 48 -13.09 11.13 10.11
C ILE A 48 -14.42 10.68 10.72
N ILE A 49 -14.66 9.37 10.81
CA ILE A 49 -15.91 8.83 11.36
C ILE A 49 -16.04 9.15 12.84
N ALA A 50 -14.98 8.91 13.62
CA ALA A 50 -14.98 9.16 15.05
C ALA A 50 -15.19 10.65 15.37
N PHE A 51 -14.58 11.54 14.59
CA PHE A 51 -14.74 12.99 14.80
C PHE A 51 -16.19 13.47 14.58
N ILE A 52 -16.93 12.84 13.66
CA ILE A 52 -18.32 13.23 13.33
C ILE A 52 -19.34 12.54 14.24
N ALA A 53 -19.14 11.25 14.54
CA ALA A 53 -20.20 10.38 15.04
C ALA A 53 -19.81 9.53 16.25
N ALA A 54 -18.61 9.69 16.84
CA ALA A 54 -18.29 8.94 18.05
C ALA A 54 -19.15 9.41 19.24
N PRO A 55 -19.69 8.48 20.04
CA PRO A 55 -20.30 8.82 21.32
C PRO A 55 -19.24 9.33 22.32
N PRO A 56 -19.65 9.95 23.44
CA PRO A 56 -18.73 10.34 24.50
C PRO A 56 -17.87 9.16 24.98
N VAL A 57 -16.59 9.42 25.21
CA VAL A 57 -15.64 8.45 25.74
C VAL A 57 -15.11 8.96 27.06
N ASP A 58 -15.20 8.13 28.09
CA ASP A 58 -14.53 8.38 29.37
C ASP A 58 -13.04 8.03 29.23
N ILE A 59 -12.20 9.05 29.37
CA ILE A 59 -10.75 8.92 29.21
C ILE A 59 -10.06 8.47 30.50
N ASP A 60 -10.62 8.84 31.65
CA ASP A 60 -9.98 8.64 32.95
C ASP A 60 -10.55 7.44 33.69
N GLY A 61 -11.73 6.94 33.30
CA GLY A 61 -12.35 5.75 33.89
C GLY A 61 -12.87 6.00 35.31
N ILE A 62 -13.11 7.26 35.68
CA ILE A 62 -13.46 7.71 37.04
C ILE A 62 -14.81 8.42 37.10
#